data_AF-A0A5E3X629-F1
#
_entry.id   AF-A0A5E3X629-F1
#
_cell.length_a   1.000
_cell.length_b   1.000
_cell.length_c   1.000
_cell.angle_alpha   90.00
_cell.angle_beta   90.00
_cell.angle_gamma   90.00
#
_symmetry.space_group_name_H-M   'P 1'
#
loop_
_entity.id
_entity.type
_entity.pdbx_description
1 polymer ?
#
loop_
_entity_poly.entity_id
_entity_poly.type
_entity_poly.pdbx_seq_one_letter_code
_entity_poly.pdbx_strand_id
1 'polypeptide(L)'
;MDAGETDWRFVTHKLFINYAFQAAPLVLLYYDYLLTLGDEIENYWPPRRPLTWLSGLFLGTRYFTLLSFVPILVTMVWGTASAYFHAVLELFLQIPIGVLCSMRVYALYSRDRRILIGLLILGVVLTGITVYMVTRLNDIAPVYYWPSAPLCTVARTGRDGVGYAVMWGAVLLFDLVIFLLTALRAFRVWKAGRIVQVVLRDGVIYFCALSGANIINIVVLLVATPLLKTTFSSMTNIISVVLISRLMLNLRSDLTPSSAPTDDTELTATSAPLDTNIMASEGYIGTHRSTAYPTRTQYDDMGV
;
A
#
# COMPACT_ATOMS: atom_id res chain seq x y z
N MET A 1 51.94 15.28 -8.88
CA MET A 1 51.77 13.98 -8.18
C MET A 1 50.46 14.13 -7.43
N ASP A 2 49.32 13.90 -8.09
CA ASP A 2 47.99 14.33 -7.58
C ASP A 2 46.90 13.27 -7.78
N ALA A 3 47.28 12.08 -8.27
CA ALA A 3 46.35 11.01 -8.56
C ALA A 3 45.72 10.41 -7.29
N GLY A 4 46.41 10.46 -6.14
CA GLY A 4 45.87 9.94 -4.86
C GLY A 4 44.90 10.91 -4.17
N GLU A 5 45.12 12.22 -4.27
CA GLU A 5 44.31 13.22 -3.56
C GLU A 5 42.99 13.54 -4.29
N THR A 6 43.01 13.51 -5.63
CA THR A 6 41.80 13.62 -6.46
C THR A 6 40.88 12.41 -6.29
N ASP A 7 41.44 11.20 -6.17
CA ASP A 7 40.68 9.98 -5.96
C ASP A 7 39.99 9.96 -4.58
N TRP A 8 40.67 10.44 -3.52
CA TRP A 8 40.06 10.52 -2.19
C TRP A 8 38.93 11.54 -2.07
N ARG A 9 39.07 12.71 -2.72
CA ARG A 9 37.98 13.70 -2.78
C ARG A 9 36.76 13.14 -3.51
N PHE A 10 36.97 12.40 -4.59
CA PHE A 10 35.91 11.74 -5.35
C PHE A 10 35.19 10.65 -4.53
N VAL A 11 35.93 9.80 -3.83
CA VAL A 11 35.37 8.79 -2.92
C VAL A 11 34.58 9.46 -1.79
N THR A 12 35.13 10.48 -1.15
CA THR A 12 34.46 11.21 -0.06
C THR A 12 33.16 11.87 -0.53
N HIS A 13 33.15 12.45 -1.74
CA HIS A 13 31.95 13.01 -2.34
C HIS A 13 30.86 11.96 -2.58
N LYS A 14 31.23 10.78 -3.10
CA LYS A 14 30.29 9.66 -3.27
C LYS A 14 29.76 9.11 -1.95
N LEU A 15 30.59 9.05 -0.92
CA LEU A 15 30.17 8.66 0.43
C LEU A 15 29.15 9.67 0.99
N PHE A 16 29.42 10.97 0.86
CA PHE A 16 28.47 12.00 1.26
C PHE A 16 27.13 11.84 0.55
N ILE A 17 27.13 11.67 -0.78
CA ILE A 17 25.92 11.41 -1.56
C ILE A 17 25.20 10.17 -1.02
N ASN A 18 25.91 9.05 -0.86
CA ASN A 18 25.33 7.81 -0.36
C ASN A 18 24.61 8.02 0.98
N TYR A 19 25.24 8.68 1.95
CA TYR A 19 24.64 8.90 3.26
C TYR A 19 23.51 9.92 3.24
N ALA A 20 23.61 10.99 2.44
CA ALA A 20 22.51 11.95 2.28
C ALA A 20 21.26 11.25 1.72
N PHE A 21 21.42 10.39 0.72
CA PHE A 21 20.32 9.60 0.15
C PHE A 21 19.84 8.46 1.05
N GLN A 22 20.58 8.06 2.09
CA GLN A 22 20.08 7.14 3.12
C GLN A 22 19.36 7.88 4.25
N ALA A 23 19.80 9.09 4.60
CA ALA A 23 19.20 9.91 5.65
C ALA A 23 17.89 10.58 5.22
N ALA A 24 17.80 11.08 3.98
CA ALA A 24 16.59 11.74 3.48
C ALA A 24 15.33 10.84 3.51
N PRO A 25 15.38 9.57 3.05
CA PRO A 25 14.27 8.64 3.22
C PRO A 25 13.86 8.47 4.67
N LEU A 26 14.84 8.35 5.59
CA LEU A 26 14.57 8.16 7.00
C LEU A 26 13.77 9.34 7.56
N VAL A 27 14.21 10.56 7.29
CA VAL A 27 13.49 11.77 7.70
C VAL A 27 12.07 11.77 7.11
N LEU A 28 11.92 11.43 5.83
CA LEU A 28 10.61 11.36 5.18
C LEU A 28 9.69 10.34 5.85
N LEU A 29 10.20 9.17 6.22
CA LEU A 29 9.42 8.11 6.86
C LEU A 29 8.88 8.56 8.23
N TYR A 30 9.75 9.10 9.09
CA TYR A 30 9.33 9.57 10.41
C TYR A 30 8.41 10.79 10.30
N TYR A 31 8.70 11.71 9.38
CA TYR A 31 7.85 12.87 9.13
C TYR A 31 6.44 12.46 8.68
N ASP A 32 6.36 11.56 7.70
CA ASP A 32 5.09 11.02 7.21
C ASP A 32 4.29 10.29 8.29
N TYR A 33 4.99 9.49 9.11
CA TYR A 33 4.39 8.78 10.22
C TYR A 33 3.76 9.75 11.23
N LEU A 34 4.49 10.79 11.65
CA LEU A 34 3.99 11.77 12.61
C LEU A 34 2.78 12.54 12.07
N LEU A 35 2.79 12.90 10.79
CA LEU A 35 1.65 13.57 10.15
C LEU A 35 0.40 12.69 10.10
N THR A 36 0.56 11.41 9.79
CA THR A 36 -0.57 10.50 9.57
C THR A 36 -1.01 9.75 10.83
N LEU A 37 -0.32 9.96 11.96
CA LEU A 37 -0.64 9.30 13.23
C LEU A 37 -2.03 9.68 13.76
N GLY A 38 -2.45 10.93 13.58
CA GLY A 38 -3.79 11.38 13.99
C GLY A 38 -4.89 10.60 13.27
N ASP A 39 -4.82 10.56 11.94
CA ASP A 39 -5.75 9.82 11.09
C ASP A 39 -5.69 8.31 11.36
N GLU A 40 -4.51 7.78 11.68
CA GLU A 40 -4.33 6.37 12.01
C GLU A 40 -5.06 6.00 13.30
N ILE A 41 -4.89 6.80 14.36
CA ILE A 41 -5.55 6.59 15.66
C ILE A 41 -7.06 6.69 15.50
N GLU A 42 -7.55 7.61 14.68
CA GLU A 42 -8.98 7.75 14.45
C GLU A 42 -9.58 6.56 13.66
N ASN A 43 -8.87 6.08 12.64
CA ASN A 43 -9.43 5.12 11.68
C ASN A 43 -9.12 3.65 11.99
N TYR A 44 -8.05 3.36 12.75
CA TYR A 44 -7.54 1.99 12.96
C TYR A 44 -7.41 1.58 14.43
N TRP A 45 -7.29 2.50 15.39
CA TRP A 45 -7.01 2.15 16.78
C TRP A 45 -8.28 1.86 17.61
N PRO A 46 -8.24 0.86 18.53
CA PRO A 46 -9.27 0.65 19.54
C PRO A 46 -9.21 1.75 20.63
N PRO A 47 -10.32 2.09 21.33
CA PRO A 47 -11.63 1.44 21.32
C PRO A 47 -12.58 1.90 20.20
N ARG A 48 -12.18 2.88 19.38
CA ARG A 48 -13.04 3.46 18.35
C ARG A 48 -13.44 2.47 17.25
N ARG A 49 -12.58 1.50 16.94
CA ARG A 49 -12.83 0.46 15.93
C ARG A 49 -12.30 -0.91 16.37
N PRO A 50 -13.00 -2.02 16.04
CA PRO A 50 -12.47 -3.36 16.26
C PRO A 50 -11.29 -3.63 15.32
N LEU A 51 -10.23 -4.26 15.85
CA LEU A 51 -9.04 -4.61 15.08
C LEU A 51 -9.38 -5.73 14.08
N THR A 52 -9.61 -5.38 12.82
CA THR A 52 -9.78 -6.38 11.75
C THR A 52 -8.43 -6.92 11.30
N TRP A 53 -8.41 -8.11 10.68
CA TRP A 53 -7.18 -8.70 10.12
C TRP A 53 -6.42 -7.74 9.19
N LEU A 54 -7.15 -7.04 8.30
CA LEU A 54 -6.56 -6.06 7.39
C LEU A 54 -5.98 -4.84 8.13
N SER A 55 -6.64 -4.41 9.21
CA SER A 55 -6.16 -3.33 10.08
C SER A 55 -4.87 -3.73 10.80
N GLY A 56 -4.82 -4.94 11.34
CA GLY A 56 -3.61 -5.49 11.98
C GLY A 56 -2.46 -5.65 10.98
N LEU A 57 -2.73 -6.14 9.77
CA LEU A 57 -1.71 -6.26 8.72
C LEU A 57 -1.18 -4.90 8.28
N PHE A 58 -2.06 -3.91 8.11
CA PHE A 58 -1.67 -2.53 7.80
C PHE A 58 -0.77 -1.93 8.88
N LEU A 59 -1.20 -1.97 10.14
CA LEU A 59 -0.43 -1.46 11.28
C LEU A 59 0.90 -2.21 11.40
N GLY A 60 0.86 -3.55 11.34
CA GLY A 60 2.05 -4.39 11.39
C GLY A 60 3.07 -4.03 10.32
N THR A 61 2.64 -3.86 9.07
CA THR A 61 3.53 -3.47 7.95
C THR A 61 4.19 -2.11 8.21
N ARG A 62 3.39 -1.15 8.67
CA ARG A 62 3.83 0.23 8.92
C ARG A 62 4.84 0.31 10.08
N TYR A 63 4.52 -0.32 11.21
CA TYR A 63 5.42 -0.37 12.37
C TYR A 63 6.66 -1.23 12.14
N PHE A 64 6.52 -2.34 11.39
CA PHE A 64 7.66 -3.16 11.00
C PHE A 64 8.62 -2.39 10.11
N THR A 65 8.11 -1.58 9.16
CA THR A 65 8.95 -0.71 8.34
C THR A 65 9.70 0.29 9.21
N LEU A 66 9.03 0.98 10.15
CA LEU A 66 9.70 1.89 11.09
C LEU A 66 10.80 1.20 11.89
N LEU A 67 10.52 0.00 12.41
CA LEU A 67 11.48 -0.75 13.20
C LEU A 67 12.65 -1.27 12.36
N SER A 68 12.42 -1.60 11.09
CA SER A 68 13.45 -2.12 10.17
C SER A 68 14.60 -1.13 9.92
N PHE A 69 14.39 0.17 10.13
CA PHE A 69 15.46 1.16 10.01
C PHE A 69 16.47 1.11 11.16
N VAL A 70 16.08 0.63 12.34
CA VAL A 70 17.00 0.50 13.48
C VAL A 70 18.19 -0.41 13.16
N PRO A 71 18.00 -1.66 12.70
CA PRO A 71 19.14 -2.50 12.36
C PRO A 71 19.91 -1.97 11.15
N ILE A 72 19.27 -1.31 10.18
CA ILE A 72 19.98 -0.66 9.07
C ILE A 72 20.95 0.40 9.60
N LEU A 73 20.51 1.26 10.51
CA LEU A 73 21.37 2.27 11.14
C LEU A 73 22.49 1.64 11.97
N VAL A 74 22.19 0.62 12.78
CA VAL A 74 23.20 -0.10 13.58
C VAL A 74 24.28 -0.67 12.67
N THR A 75 23.88 -1.33 11.58
CA THR A 75 24.83 -1.91 10.63
C THR A 75 25.65 -0.86 9.89
N MET A 76 25.07 0.30 9.61
CA MET A 76 25.75 1.44 9.00
C MET A 76 26.78 2.08 9.94
N VAL A 77 26.58 2.01 11.27
CA VAL A 77 27.54 2.54 12.25
C VAL A 77 28.64 1.52 12.57
N TRP A 78 28.30 0.25 12.70
CA TRP A 78 29.24 -0.79 13.15
C TRP A 78 29.94 -1.57 12.04
N GLY A 79 29.48 -1.49 10.79
CA GLY A 79 30.10 -2.20 9.68
C GLY A 79 29.97 -3.71 9.74
N THR A 80 28.96 -4.20 10.44
CA THR A 80 28.70 -5.63 10.66
C THR A 80 27.64 -6.22 9.73
N ALA A 81 27.08 -5.43 8.79
CA ALA A 81 26.03 -5.91 7.90
C ALA A 81 26.55 -6.90 6.85
N SER A 82 25.95 -8.09 6.86
CA SER A 82 26.00 -9.00 5.70
C SER A 82 25.05 -8.52 4.60
N ALA A 83 25.40 -8.83 3.35
CA ALA A 83 24.52 -8.66 2.20
C ALA A 83 23.18 -9.39 2.40
N TYR A 84 23.28 -10.58 3.00
CA TYR A 84 22.14 -11.43 3.32
C TYR A 84 21.19 -10.76 4.30
N PHE A 85 21.70 -10.10 5.35
CA PHE A 85 20.87 -9.44 6.34
C PHE A 85 19.97 -8.38 5.69
N HIS A 86 20.54 -7.50 4.87
CA HIS A 86 19.77 -6.47 4.17
C HIS A 86 18.77 -7.07 3.18
N ALA A 87 19.18 -8.05 2.38
CA ALA A 87 18.31 -8.67 1.39
C ALA A 87 17.13 -9.43 2.03
N VAL A 88 17.38 -10.13 3.15
CA VAL A 88 16.34 -10.81 3.93
C VAL A 88 15.39 -9.80 4.55
N LEU A 89 15.89 -8.71 5.14
CA LEU A 89 15.06 -7.66 5.71
C LEU A 89 14.15 -7.01 4.64
N GLU A 90 14.70 -6.70 3.46
CA GLU A 90 13.92 -6.20 2.32
C GLU A 90 12.84 -7.19 1.88
N LEU A 91 13.14 -8.49 1.83
CA LEU A 91 12.17 -9.53 1.50
C LEU A 91 11.00 -9.56 2.50
N PHE A 92 11.30 -9.48 3.79
CA PHE A 92 10.29 -9.44 4.85
C PHE A 92 9.42 -8.18 4.80
N LEU A 93 9.96 -7.05 4.33
CA LEU A 93 9.19 -5.82 4.13
C LEU A 93 8.26 -5.91 2.92
N GLN A 94 8.71 -6.53 1.83
CA GLN A 94 7.96 -6.56 0.56
C GLN A 94 6.76 -7.50 0.58
N ILE A 95 6.83 -8.62 1.32
CA ILE A 95 5.73 -9.60 1.41
C ILE A 95 4.43 -8.96 1.91
N PRO A 96 4.38 -8.33 3.10
CA PRO A 96 3.12 -7.77 3.62
C PRO A 96 2.60 -6.60 2.76
N ILE A 97 3.50 -5.81 2.16
CA ILE A 97 3.16 -4.79 1.15
C ILE A 97 2.43 -5.43 -0.03
N GLY A 98 2.98 -6.50 -0.60
CA GLY A 98 2.37 -7.22 -1.72
C GLY A 98 1.00 -7.81 -1.37
N VAL A 99 0.85 -8.31 -0.13
CA VAL A 99 -0.45 -8.82 0.36
C VAL A 99 -1.47 -7.69 0.48
N LEU A 100 -1.13 -6.53 1.04
CA LEU A 100 -2.03 -5.38 1.15
C LEU A 100 -2.49 -4.91 -0.24
N CYS A 101 -1.55 -4.78 -1.19
CA CYS A 101 -1.87 -4.41 -2.56
C CYS A 101 -2.77 -5.46 -3.24
N SER A 102 -2.52 -6.75 -3.04
CA SER A 102 -3.36 -7.83 -3.58
C SER A 102 -4.78 -7.81 -3.03
N MET A 103 -4.91 -7.62 -1.71
CA MET A 103 -6.21 -7.52 -1.04
C MET A 103 -7.01 -6.33 -1.55
N ARG A 104 -6.34 -5.20 -1.84
CA ARG A 104 -6.97 -4.04 -2.45
C ARG A 104 -7.51 -4.35 -3.85
N VAL A 105 -6.70 -4.97 -4.73
CA VAL A 105 -7.15 -5.35 -6.08
C VAL A 105 -8.30 -6.36 -6.01
N TYR A 106 -8.24 -7.31 -5.09
CA TYR A 106 -9.31 -8.27 -4.85
C TYR A 106 -10.64 -7.59 -4.47
N ALA A 107 -10.59 -6.60 -3.56
CA ALA A 107 -11.77 -5.81 -3.20
C ALA A 107 -12.33 -5.02 -4.41
N LEU A 108 -11.44 -4.44 -5.22
CA LEU A 108 -11.79 -3.64 -6.39
C LEU A 108 -12.48 -4.46 -7.51
N TYR A 109 -12.15 -5.74 -7.63
CA TYR A 109 -12.79 -6.68 -8.54
C TYR A 109 -13.95 -7.46 -7.90
N SER A 110 -14.69 -6.80 -7.00
CA SER A 110 -15.91 -7.36 -6.40
C SER A 110 -15.70 -8.72 -5.73
N ARG A 111 -14.52 -8.95 -5.15
CA ARG A 111 -14.12 -10.19 -4.48
C ARG A 111 -14.07 -11.42 -5.40
N ASP A 112 -13.69 -11.25 -6.67
CA ASP A 112 -13.40 -12.39 -7.55
C ASP A 112 -12.12 -13.13 -7.11
N ARG A 113 -12.30 -14.37 -6.63
CA ARG A 113 -11.21 -15.22 -6.14
C ARG A 113 -10.20 -15.58 -7.23
N ARG A 114 -10.59 -15.57 -8.51
CA ARG A 114 -9.70 -15.90 -9.63
C ARG A 114 -8.52 -14.93 -9.71
N ILE A 115 -8.79 -13.64 -9.50
CA ILE A 115 -7.77 -12.59 -9.54
C ILE A 115 -6.85 -12.70 -8.33
N LEU A 116 -7.40 -12.96 -7.15
CA LEU A 116 -6.59 -13.18 -5.95
C LEU A 116 -5.67 -14.40 -6.10
N ILE A 117 -6.18 -15.53 -6.60
CA ILE A 117 -5.37 -16.73 -6.86
C ILE A 117 -4.26 -16.42 -7.87
N GLY A 118 -4.58 -15.71 -8.96
CA GLY A 118 -3.59 -15.29 -9.96
C GLY A 118 -2.48 -14.41 -9.36
N LEU A 119 -2.84 -13.42 -8.54
CA LEU A 119 -1.88 -12.55 -7.85
C LEU A 119 -1.04 -13.31 -6.82
N LEU A 120 -1.63 -14.25 -6.09
CA LEU A 120 -0.90 -15.09 -5.14
C LEU A 120 0.11 -16.01 -5.84
N ILE A 121 -0.29 -16.66 -6.94
CA ILE A 121 0.62 -17.50 -7.74
C ILE A 121 1.77 -16.64 -8.27
N LEU A 122 1.46 -15.48 -8.84
CA LEU A 122 2.47 -14.55 -9.34
C LEU A 122 3.42 -14.12 -8.21
N GLY A 123 2.88 -13.72 -7.07
CA GLY A 123 3.67 -13.31 -5.89
C GLY A 123 4.59 -14.42 -5.39
N VAL A 124 4.11 -15.66 -5.30
CA VAL A 124 4.92 -16.82 -4.89
C VAL A 124 6.05 -17.09 -5.88
N VAL A 125 5.77 -17.07 -7.19
CA VAL A 125 6.79 -17.29 -8.23
C VAL A 125 7.88 -16.22 -8.16
N LEU A 126 7.47 -14.95 -8.08
CA LEU A 126 8.41 -13.81 -8.01
C LEU A 126 9.23 -13.83 -6.72
N THR A 127 8.62 -14.21 -5.60
CA THR A 127 9.31 -14.40 -4.32
C THR A 127 10.30 -15.58 -4.39
N GLY A 128 9.96 -16.66 -5.09
CA GLY A 128 10.90 -17.76 -5.32
C GLY A 128 12.13 -17.31 -6.11
N ILE A 129 11.94 -16.46 -7.12
CA ILE A 129 13.04 -15.86 -7.90
C ILE A 129 13.92 -14.97 -7.00
N THR A 130 13.33 -14.11 -6.17
CA THR A 130 14.10 -13.24 -5.27
C THR A 130 14.90 -14.07 -4.26
N VAL A 131 14.27 -15.06 -3.61
CA VAL A 131 14.96 -15.97 -2.67
C VAL A 131 16.11 -16.70 -3.35
N TYR A 132 15.91 -17.23 -4.56
CA TYR A 132 16.99 -17.87 -5.32
C TYR A 132 18.15 -16.89 -5.56
N MET A 133 17.86 -15.66 -5.97
CA MET A 133 18.89 -14.66 -6.20
C MET A 133 19.63 -14.27 -4.91
N VAL A 134 18.96 -14.28 -3.75
CA VAL A 134 19.61 -13.98 -2.47
C VAL A 134 20.70 -15.00 -2.17
N THR A 135 20.48 -16.29 -2.46
CA THR A 135 21.51 -17.34 -2.28
C THR A 135 22.75 -17.16 -3.17
N ARG A 136 22.67 -16.28 -4.17
CA ARG A 136 23.75 -16.01 -5.13
C ARG A 136 24.51 -14.72 -4.84
N LEU A 137 24.13 -13.97 -3.80
CA LEU A 137 24.81 -12.75 -3.40
C LEU A 137 26.18 -13.04 -2.80
N ASN A 138 27.17 -12.21 -3.12
CA ASN A 138 28.47 -12.26 -2.47
C ASN A 138 28.44 -11.47 -1.16
N ASP A 139 28.82 -12.13 -0.08
CA ASP A 139 28.91 -11.50 1.24
C ASP A 139 30.26 -10.81 1.48
N ILE A 140 31.28 -11.22 0.72
CA ILE A 140 32.62 -10.63 0.79
C ILE A 140 32.64 -9.40 -0.10
N ALA A 141 32.40 -8.24 0.50
CA ALA A 141 32.42 -6.96 -0.19
C ALA A 141 33.26 -5.92 0.60
N PRO A 142 34.03 -5.07 -0.08
CA PRO A 142 34.88 -4.09 0.59
C PRO A 142 34.03 -3.03 1.30
N VAL A 143 34.39 -2.79 2.57
CA VAL A 143 33.75 -1.78 3.43
C VAL A 143 34.54 -0.48 3.34
N TYR A 144 33.83 0.62 3.13
CA TYR A 144 34.41 1.96 3.10
C TYR A 144 33.91 2.76 4.30
N TYR A 145 34.85 3.29 5.09
CA TYR A 145 34.56 4.16 6.22
C TYR A 145 34.57 5.62 5.78
N TRP A 146 33.66 6.42 6.33
CA TRP A 146 33.68 7.86 6.14
C TRP A 146 34.66 8.50 7.14
N PRO A 147 35.63 9.31 6.70
CA PRO A 147 36.59 9.92 7.63
C PRO A 147 35.98 10.89 8.64
N SER A 148 34.79 11.43 8.34
CA SER A 148 34.17 12.52 9.11
C SER A 148 33.09 12.06 10.10
N ALA A 149 32.65 10.82 10.03
CA ALA A 149 31.63 10.26 10.93
C ALA A 149 31.79 8.74 11.03
N PRO A 150 31.32 8.10 12.11
CA PRO A 150 31.38 6.64 12.28
C PRO A 150 30.33 5.95 11.40
N LEU A 151 30.38 6.18 10.09
CA LEU A 151 29.49 5.61 9.09
C LEU A 151 30.31 4.77 8.13
N CYS A 152 29.77 3.63 7.76
CA CYS A 152 30.35 2.73 6.79
C CYS A 152 29.34 2.37 5.69
N THR A 153 29.86 2.01 4.53
CA THR A 153 29.07 1.55 3.39
C THR A 153 29.79 0.42 2.68
N VAL A 154 29.02 -0.47 2.06
CA VAL A 154 29.54 -1.66 1.38
C VAL A 154 29.48 -1.43 -0.12
N ALA A 155 30.62 -1.46 -0.80
CA ALA A 155 30.64 -1.31 -2.25
C ALA A 155 30.23 -2.63 -2.92
N ARG A 156 29.31 -2.54 -3.89
CA ARG A 156 28.75 -3.72 -4.58
C ARG A 156 29.30 -3.87 -5.98
N THR A 157 29.68 -5.09 -6.33
CA THR A 157 30.21 -5.39 -7.66
C THR A 157 29.12 -5.29 -8.72
N GLY A 158 29.50 -5.21 -10.00
CA GLY A 158 28.55 -5.22 -11.11
C GLY A 158 27.67 -6.49 -11.11
N ARG A 159 28.24 -7.65 -10.73
CA ARG A 159 27.51 -8.92 -10.65
C ARG A 159 26.44 -8.88 -9.57
N ASP A 160 26.76 -8.36 -8.39
CA ASP A 160 25.78 -8.22 -7.30
C ASP A 160 24.69 -7.22 -7.69
N GLY A 161 25.05 -6.12 -8.37
CA GLY A 161 24.11 -5.15 -8.90
C GLY A 161 23.08 -5.75 -9.85
N VAL A 162 23.49 -6.66 -10.74
CA VAL A 162 22.56 -7.42 -11.61
C VAL A 162 21.65 -8.33 -10.78
N GLY A 163 22.18 -9.00 -9.75
CA GLY A 163 21.38 -9.83 -8.83
C GLY A 163 20.27 -9.02 -8.16
N TYR A 164 20.61 -7.86 -7.57
CA TYR A 164 19.62 -6.94 -6.99
C TYR A 164 18.66 -6.39 -8.04
N ALA A 165 19.11 -6.06 -9.25
CA ALA A 165 18.23 -5.60 -10.31
C ALA A 165 17.18 -6.65 -10.72
N VAL A 166 17.52 -7.94 -10.69
CA VAL A 166 16.53 -9.02 -10.91
C VAL A 166 15.55 -9.11 -9.75
N MET A 167 16.01 -8.97 -8.50
CA MET A 167 15.13 -8.97 -7.34
C MET A 167 14.11 -7.82 -7.39
N TRP A 168 14.60 -6.61 -7.65
CA TRP A 168 13.76 -5.41 -7.79
C TRP A 168 12.93 -5.43 -9.08
N GLY A 169 13.40 -6.10 -10.13
CA GLY A 169 12.62 -6.38 -11.33
C GLY A 169 11.41 -7.26 -11.05
N ALA A 170 11.54 -8.26 -10.16
CA ALA A 170 10.41 -9.06 -9.72
C ALA A 170 9.38 -8.21 -8.96
N VAL A 171 9.83 -7.29 -8.09
CA VAL A 171 8.96 -6.32 -7.41
C VAL A 171 8.24 -5.41 -8.41
N LEU A 172 8.98 -4.82 -9.35
CA LEU A 172 8.41 -3.96 -10.39
C LEU A 172 7.35 -4.70 -11.21
N LEU A 173 7.62 -5.95 -11.61
CA LEU A 173 6.67 -6.74 -12.39
C LEU A 173 5.36 -6.95 -11.61
N PHE A 174 5.45 -7.25 -10.32
CA PHE A 174 4.27 -7.38 -9.47
C PHE A 174 3.48 -6.07 -9.38
N ASP A 175 4.17 -4.95 -9.13
CA ASP A 175 3.56 -3.63 -9.03
C ASP A 175 2.91 -3.19 -10.36
N LEU A 176 3.52 -3.49 -11.49
CA LEU A 176 2.96 -3.21 -12.82
C LEU A 176 1.68 -3.99 -13.08
N VAL A 177 1.61 -5.27 -12.67
CA VAL A 177 0.38 -6.07 -12.79
C VAL A 177 -0.72 -5.48 -11.92
N ILE A 178 -0.42 -5.12 -10.67
CA ILE A 178 -1.38 -4.47 -9.76
C ILE A 178 -1.84 -3.12 -10.31
N PHE A 179 -0.92 -2.31 -10.81
CA PHE A 179 -1.20 -1.03 -11.45
C PHE A 179 -2.14 -1.22 -12.64
N LEU A 180 -1.81 -2.14 -13.56
CA LEU A 180 -2.61 -2.39 -14.75
C LEU A 180 -4.01 -2.88 -14.40
N LEU A 181 -4.14 -3.83 -13.46
CA LEU A 181 -5.45 -4.30 -13.00
C LEU A 181 -6.27 -3.17 -12.37
N THR A 182 -5.64 -2.32 -11.56
CA THR A 182 -6.29 -1.17 -10.93
C THR A 182 -6.74 -0.15 -11.98
N ALA A 183 -5.86 0.21 -12.92
CA ALA A 183 -6.15 1.15 -14.00
C ALA A 183 -7.26 0.63 -14.92
N LEU A 184 -7.21 -0.63 -15.35
CA LEU A 184 -8.25 -1.24 -16.17
C LEU A 184 -9.62 -1.19 -15.50
N ARG A 185 -9.69 -1.44 -14.18
CA ARG A 185 -10.95 -1.29 -13.45
C ARG A 185 -11.37 0.17 -13.34
N ALA A 186 -10.43 1.08 -13.06
CA ALA A 186 -10.67 2.52 -13.03
C ALA A 186 -11.32 3.03 -14.32
N PHE A 187 -10.79 2.63 -15.47
CA PHE A 187 -11.36 3.01 -16.77
C PHE A 187 -12.75 2.40 -17.02
N ARG A 188 -12.98 1.14 -16.65
CA ARG A 188 -14.30 0.50 -16.83
C ARG A 188 -15.39 1.14 -15.97
N VAL A 189 -15.04 1.54 -14.76
CA VAL A 189 -15.98 2.07 -13.75
C VAL A 189 -15.98 3.61 -13.74
N TRP A 190 -15.27 4.25 -14.67
CA TRP A 190 -15.13 5.71 -14.74
C TRP A 190 -16.47 6.46 -14.80
N LYS A 191 -17.51 5.84 -15.37
CA LYS A 191 -18.85 6.43 -15.47
C LYS A 191 -19.78 6.12 -14.28
N ALA A 192 -19.35 5.33 -13.30
CA ALA A 192 -20.22 4.84 -12.23
C ALA A 192 -20.41 5.82 -11.05
N GLY A 193 -19.79 7.00 -11.08
CA GLY A 193 -20.00 8.08 -10.10
C GLY A 193 -18.73 8.82 -9.70
N ARG A 194 -18.88 10.07 -9.23
CA ARG A 194 -17.79 10.99 -8.89
C ARG A 194 -16.88 10.48 -7.77
N ILE A 195 -17.44 9.84 -6.74
CA ILE A 195 -16.67 9.31 -5.59
C ILE A 195 -15.75 8.16 -6.05
N VAL A 196 -16.30 7.20 -6.78
CA VAL A 196 -15.54 6.06 -7.32
C VAL A 196 -14.44 6.53 -8.27
N GLN A 197 -14.70 7.58 -9.05
CA GLN A 197 -13.72 8.18 -9.93
C GLN A 197 -12.54 8.80 -9.16
N VAL A 198 -12.79 9.58 -8.11
CA VAL A 198 -11.73 10.23 -7.32
C VAL A 198 -10.84 9.18 -6.63
N VAL A 199 -11.46 8.20 -5.95
CA VAL A 199 -10.75 7.14 -5.25
C VAL A 199 -9.87 6.29 -6.19
N LEU A 200 -10.39 5.98 -7.39
CA LEU A 200 -9.63 5.20 -8.37
C LEU A 200 -8.55 6.02 -9.05
N ARG A 201 -8.81 7.29 -9.36
CA ARG A 201 -7.81 8.21 -9.92
C ARG A 201 -6.63 8.37 -8.97
N ASP A 202 -6.90 8.64 -7.70
CA ASP A 202 -5.85 8.82 -6.71
C ASP A 202 -5.07 7.51 -6.55
N GLY A 203 -5.78 6.38 -6.50
CA GLY A 203 -5.21 5.03 -6.55
C GLY A 203 -4.21 4.80 -7.69
N VAL A 204 -4.55 5.22 -8.91
CA VAL A 204 -3.69 5.08 -10.10
C VAL A 204 -2.44 5.96 -9.98
N ILE A 205 -2.55 7.18 -9.46
CA ILE A 205 -1.41 8.08 -9.27
C ILE A 205 -0.39 7.48 -8.29
N TYR A 206 -0.85 6.91 -7.16
CA TYR A 206 0.02 6.24 -6.19
C TYR A 206 0.81 5.08 -6.85
N PHE A 207 0.14 4.24 -7.64
CA PHE A 207 0.78 3.12 -8.31
C PHE A 207 1.70 3.53 -9.48
N CYS A 208 1.38 4.63 -10.19
CA CYS A 208 2.30 5.23 -11.17
C CYS A 208 3.59 5.69 -10.49
N ALA A 209 3.49 6.41 -9.37
CA ALA A 209 4.65 6.88 -8.62
C ALA A 209 5.50 5.72 -8.09
N LEU A 210 4.85 4.66 -7.59
CA LEU A 210 5.50 3.43 -7.15
C LEU A 210 6.29 2.75 -8.27
N SER A 211 5.65 2.56 -9.43
CA SER A 211 6.29 1.95 -10.61
C SER A 211 7.47 2.79 -11.09
N GLY A 212 7.33 4.12 -11.12
CA GLY A 212 8.40 5.05 -11.47
C GLY A 212 9.59 4.96 -10.51
N ALA A 213 9.34 4.94 -9.19
CA ALA A 213 10.38 4.80 -8.19
C ALA A 213 11.14 3.47 -8.35
N ASN A 214 10.44 2.36 -8.56
CA ASN A 214 11.05 1.06 -8.83
C ASN A 214 11.89 1.04 -10.11
N ILE A 215 11.43 1.67 -11.19
CA ILE A 215 12.20 1.78 -12.44
C ILE A 215 13.50 2.55 -12.19
N ILE A 216 13.44 3.69 -11.50
CA ILE A 216 14.63 4.48 -11.15
C ILE A 216 15.59 3.63 -10.31
N ASN A 217 15.08 2.87 -9.34
CA ASN A 217 15.91 1.98 -8.52
C ASN A 217 16.67 0.95 -9.36
N ILE A 218 15.99 0.27 -10.29
CA ILE A 218 16.61 -0.73 -11.17
C ILE A 218 17.69 -0.08 -12.05
N VAL A 219 17.41 1.11 -12.60
CA VAL A 219 18.41 1.85 -13.40
C VAL A 219 19.64 2.19 -12.57
N VAL A 220 19.46 2.67 -11.33
CA VAL A 220 20.56 2.97 -10.41
C VAL A 220 21.36 1.70 -10.08
N LEU A 221 20.70 0.58 -9.80
CA LEU A 221 21.37 -0.70 -9.51
C LEU A 221 22.27 -1.17 -10.65
N LEU A 222 21.83 -0.97 -11.90
CA LEU A 222 22.58 -1.38 -13.10
C LEU A 222 23.73 -0.42 -13.42
N VAL A 223 23.46 0.88 -13.45
CA VAL A 223 24.37 1.89 -14.03
C VAL A 223 25.25 2.57 -12.98
N ALA A 224 24.79 2.71 -11.74
CA ALA A 224 25.51 3.48 -10.74
C ALA A 224 26.83 2.83 -10.32
N THR A 225 27.72 3.67 -9.80
CA THR A 225 29.03 3.24 -9.29
C THR A 225 28.85 2.30 -8.09
N PRO A 226 29.81 1.40 -7.81
CA PRO A 226 29.70 0.39 -6.74
C PRO A 226 29.22 0.90 -5.37
N LEU A 227 29.58 2.13 -5.01
CA LEU A 227 29.19 2.80 -3.75
C LEU A 227 27.75 3.33 -3.73
N LEU A 228 27.12 3.52 -4.89
CA LEU A 228 25.80 4.13 -5.04
C LEU A 228 24.71 3.15 -5.50
N LYS A 229 25.08 1.91 -5.85
CA LYS A 229 24.15 0.93 -6.44
C LYS A 229 22.92 0.66 -5.56
N THR A 230 23.11 0.47 -4.25
CA THR A 230 22.02 0.12 -3.32
C THR A 230 21.36 1.32 -2.65
N THR A 231 21.87 2.54 -2.88
CA THR A 231 21.42 3.73 -2.14
C THR A 231 19.96 4.08 -2.38
N PHE A 232 19.48 3.85 -3.61
CA PHE A 232 18.11 4.20 -4.00
C PHE A 232 17.07 3.14 -3.55
N SER A 233 17.54 1.97 -3.12
CA SER A 233 16.70 0.86 -2.64
C SER A 233 15.85 1.28 -1.44
N SER A 234 16.50 1.86 -0.41
CA SER A 234 15.83 2.32 0.81
C SER A 234 14.84 3.45 0.54
N MET A 235 15.17 4.37 -0.37
CA MET A 235 14.26 5.44 -0.79
C MET A 235 13.01 4.86 -1.44
N THR A 236 13.19 3.91 -2.35
CA THR A 236 12.08 3.25 -3.05
C THR A 236 11.17 2.51 -2.10
N ASN A 237 11.74 1.78 -1.12
CA ASN A 237 10.99 1.08 -0.09
C ASN A 237 10.13 2.06 0.74
N ILE A 238 10.71 3.16 1.21
CA ILE A 238 9.98 4.16 2.00
C ILE A 238 8.88 4.83 1.19
N ILE A 239 9.17 5.23 -0.04
CA ILE A 239 8.15 5.79 -0.94
C ILE A 239 7.01 4.78 -1.10
N SER A 240 7.33 3.50 -1.27
CA SER A 240 6.33 2.44 -1.39
C SER A 240 5.42 2.37 -0.17
N VAL A 241 6.01 2.31 1.02
CA VAL A 241 5.27 2.21 2.29
C VAL A 241 4.44 3.46 2.56
N VAL A 242 4.99 4.65 2.32
CA VAL A 242 4.28 5.94 2.50
C VAL A 242 3.08 6.02 1.54
N LEU A 243 3.28 5.73 0.25
CA LEU A 243 2.21 5.78 -0.76
C LEU A 243 1.09 4.79 -0.43
N ILE A 244 1.43 3.54 -0.07
CA ILE A 244 0.46 2.53 0.33
C ILE A 244 -0.24 2.94 1.63
N SER A 245 0.50 3.55 2.56
CA SER A 245 -0.07 3.96 3.84
C SER A 245 -1.12 5.06 3.66
N ARG A 246 -0.77 6.13 2.95
CA ARG A 246 -1.65 7.26 2.64
C ARG A 246 -2.88 6.81 1.87
N LEU A 247 -2.68 5.94 0.89
CA LEU A 247 -3.76 5.33 0.13
C LEU A 247 -4.76 4.58 1.03
N MET A 248 -4.27 3.73 1.93
CA MET A 248 -5.11 2.93 2.83
C MET A 248 -5.83 3.80 3.87
N LEU A 249 -5.23 4.93 4.26
CA LEU A 249 -5.86 5.94 5.12
C LEU A 249 -6.96 6.69 4.36
N ASN A 250 -6.67 7.22 3.17
CA ASN A 250 -7.63 7.95 2.33
C ASN A 250 -8.86 7.11 1.96
N LEU A 251 -8.64 5.83 1.65
CA LEU A 251 -9.73 4.89 1.38
C LEU A 251 -10.64 4.69 2.59
N ARG A 252 -10.09 4.80 3.80
CA ARG A 252 -10.84 4.55 5.03
C ARG A 252 -11.54 5.80 5.55
N SER A 253 -10.91 6.97 5.42
CA SER A 253 -11.54 8.25 5.74
C SER A 253 -12.81 8.47 4.92
N ASP A 254 -12.80 8.14 3.63
CA ASP A 254 -13.95 8.30 2.73
C ASP A 254 -15.10 7.33 3.02
N LEU A 255 -14.81 6.21 3.69
CA LEU A 255 -15.83 5.24 4.14
C LEU A 255 -16.45 5.62 5.49
N THR A 256 -15.86 6.57 6.21
CA THR A 256 -16.44 7.15 7.42
C THR A 256 -17.40 8.26 7.00
N PRO A 257 -18.72 8.14 7.25
CA PRO A 257 -19.68 9.17 6.90
C PRO A 257 -19.49 10.38 7.83
N SER A 258 -18.57 11.28 7.46
CA SER A 258 -18.45 12.62 8.04
C SER A 258 -18.49 13.64 6.91
N SER A 259 -19.64 13.69 6.25
CA SER A 259 -20.16 14.79 5.42
C SER A 259 -21.35 14.26 4.61
N ALA A 260 -22.47 14.01 5.31
CA ALA A 260 -23.71 14.42 4.70
C ALA A 260 -23.55 15.93 4.44
N PRO A 261 -23.75 16.43 3.22
CA PRO A 261 -23.94 17.86 3.06
C PRO A 261 -25.12 18.22 3.95
N THR A 262 -24.88 19.02 4.97
CA THR A 262 -25.90 19.90 5.53
C THR A 262 -26.26 20.86 4.40
N ASP A 263 -27.04 20.36 3.44
CA ASP A 263 -27.88 21.23 2.64
C ASP A 263 -29.01 21.60 3.58
N ASP A 264 -28.84 22.73 4.25
CA ASP A 264 -29.90 23.50 4.84
C ASP A 264 -30.86 23.92 3.72
N THR A 265 -31.69 22.98 3.27
CA THR A 265 -32.93 23.31 2.56
C THR A 265 -34.06 23.00 3.50
N GLU A 266 -34.40 24.02 4.27
CA GLU A 266 -35.71 24.27 4.83
C GLU A 266 -36.80 23.82 3.84
N LEU A 267 -37.41 22.65 4.07
CA LEU A 267 -38.77 22.39 3.61
C LEU A 267 -39.48 21.43 4.58
N THR A 268 -40.45 22.01 5.26
CA THR A 268 -41.44 21.39 6.14
C THR A 268 -42.11 20.19 5.47
N ALA A 269 -41.97 18.99 6.02
CA ALA A 269 -42.93 17.90 5.83
C ALA A 269 -42.79 16.83 6.93
N THR A 270 -43.60 17.01 7.97
CA THR A 270 -44.38 15.97 8.67
C THR A 270 -43.66 14.69 9.14
N SER A 271 -43.54 14.63 10.47
CA SER A 271 -43.30 13.46 11.30
C SER A 271 -44.03 12.17 10.89
N ALA A 272 -43.28 11.06 10.78
CA ALA A 272 -43.76 9.71 11.10
C ALA A 272 -42.56 8.82 11.52
N PRO A 273 -42.59 8.16 12.70
CA PRO A 273 -41.53 7.26 13.13
C PRO A 273 -41.75 5.88 12.50
N LEU A 274 -40.79 5.42 11.68
CA LEU A 274 -40.79 4.08 11.09
C LEU A 274 -39.82 3.19 11.88
N ASP A 275 -40.24 2.78 13.07
CA ASP A 275 -39.70 1.61 13.75
C ASP A 275 -40.55 0.39 13.41
N THR A 276 -39.90 -0.77 13.36
CA THR A 276 -40.47 -2.14 13.30
C THR A 276 -40.99 -2.62 11.94
N ASN A 277 -40.16 -3.43 11.25
CA ASN A 277 -40.48 -4.76 10.70
C ASN A 277 -39.63 -5.10 9.46
N ILE A 278 -38.37 -5.50 9.70
CA ILE A 278 -37.66 -6.41 8.80
C ILE A 278 -37.04 -7.50 9.66
N MET A 279 -37.83 -8.51 10.01
CA MET A 279 -37.35 -9.87 10.26
C MET A 279 -38.56 -10.83 10.25
N ALA A 280 -38.38 -11.94 9.54
CA ALA A 280 -39.25 -13.12 9.44
C ALA A 280 -40.52 -12.97 8.57
N SER A 281 -40.45 -13.49 7.34
CA SER A 281 -41.22 -14.68 6.94
C SER A 281 -41.00 -14.95 5.44
N GLU A 282 -39.97 -15.74 5.13
CA GLU A 282 -40.02 -16.61 3.95
C GLU A 282 -40.71 -17.91 4.37
N GLY A 283 -41.72 -18.29 3.59
CA GLY A 283 -42.36 -19.60 3.68
C GLY A 283 -43.73 -19.58 4.30
N TYR A 284 -44.77 -19.43 3.48
CA TYR A 284 -45.78 -20.47 3.31
C TYR A 284 -46.66 -20.14 2.10
N ILE A 285 -46.54 -20.98 1.08
CA ILE A 285 -47.48 -21.10 -0.04
C ILE A 285 -48.70 -21.85 0.49
N GLY A 286 -49.89 -21.27 0.38
CA GLY A 286 -51.12 -21.90 0.85
C GLY A 286 -52.39 -21.11 0.53
N THR A 287 -52.94 -21.36 -0.65
CA THR A 287 -54.37 -21.44 -0.99
C THR A 287 -55.39 -20.92 0.03
N HIS A 288 -56.27 -19.97 -0.35
CA HIS A 288 -57.64 -20.24 -0.80
C HIS A 288 -58.53 -18.97 -0.86
N ARG A 289 -59.30 -18.89 -1.95
CA ARG A 289 -60.68 -18.34 -2.07
C ARG A 289 -60.94 -16.83 -1.94
N SER A 290 -61.16 -16.25 -3.12
CA SER A 290 -62.08 -15.15 -3.38
C SER A 290 -63.53 -15.55 -3.04
N THR A 291 -64.28 -14.69 -2.37
CA THR A 291 -65.75 -14.71 -2.32
C THR A 291 -66.28 -13.29 -2.53
N ALA A 292 -67.28 -13.23 -3.42
CA ALA A 292 -67.90 -12.08 -4.00
C ALA A 292 -68.87 -11.33 -3.06
N TYR A 293 -69.19 -10.10 -3.48
CA TYR A 293 -70.24 -9.19 -3.00
C TYR A 293 -71.65 -9.83 -2.91
N PRO A 294 -72.61 -9.21 -2.20
CA PRO A 294 -73.50 -8.27 -2.90
C PRO A 294 -73.93 -7.01 -2.13
N THR A 295 -74.15 -5.98 -2.93
CA THR A 295 -74.87 -4.71 -2.74
C THR A 295 -76.32 -4.93 -2.28
N ARG A 296 -76.84 -4.06 -1.41
CA ARG A 296 -78.29 -3.89 -1.17
C ARG A 296 -78.64 -2.41 -1.04
N THR A 297 -79.44 -1.94 -1.99
CA THR A 297 -80.14 -0.64 -2.02
C THR A 297 -81.62 -0.82 -1.62
N GLN A 298 -82.31 0.31 -1.42
CA GLN A 298 -83.78 0.52 -1.25
C GLN A 298 -84.26 0.50 0.21
N TYR A 299 -84.94 1.52 0.77
CA TYR A 299 -86.11 2.26 0.26
C TYR A 299 -86.24 3.69 0.84
N ASP A 300 -86.78 4.61 0.04
CA ASP A 300 -87.53 5.82 0.46
C ASP A 300 -88.86 5.43 1.13
N ASP A 301 -89.32 6.17 2.15
CA ASP A 301 -90.62 6.89 2.07
C ASP A 301 -90.96 7.73 3.33
N MET A 302 -91.74 8.78 3.07
CA MET A 302 -92.20 9.90 3.89
C MET A 302 -93.06 9.55 5.13
N GLY A 303 -93.09 10.47 6.12
CA GLY A 303 -94.27 10.61 7.00
C GLY A 303 -94.09 11.43 8.29
N VAL A 304 -94.55 12.69 8.22
CA VAL A 304 -94.98 13.62 9.32
C VAL A 304 -93.90 14.25 10.19
#